data_AF-A0A843UUA7-F1
#
_entry.id   AF-A0A843UUA7-F1
#
_cell.length_a   1.000
_cell.length_b   1.000
_cell.length_c   1.000
_cell.angle_alpha   90.00
_cell.angle_beta   90.00
_cell.angle_gamma   90.00
#
_symmetry.space_group_name_H-M   'P 1'
#
loop_
_entity.id
_entity.type
_entity.pdbx_description
1 polymer ?
#
loop_
_entity_poly.entity_id
_entity_poly.type
_entity_poly.pdbx_seq_one_letter_code
_entity_poly.pdbx_strand_id
1 'polypeptide(L)'
;MVWSTGMANKGVVGLRLLPVDNLVLYDRNGWFVWQSFDHATDTLFVGQSLRLSGPTKLVSRKSEWENSEGKYSLVLEAQALSLYMQDASPRPLPYGWFAFPSSETALTFTATPEGNSAWLQVDRNLVAYTNNEQVDSQPKEQTFVFFFDGVRGVLAG
;
A
#
# COMPACT_ATOMS: atom_id res chain seq x y z
N MET A 1 17.97 21.12 4.89
CA MET A 1 17.38 20.12 3.98
C MET A 1 16.34 19.35 4.78
N VAL A 2 15.08 19.32 4.32
CA VAL A 2 13.95 18.72 5.09
C VAL A 2 13.61 17.32 4.59
N TRP A 3 13.79 17.04 3.29
CA TRP A 3 13.68 15.70 2.68
C TRP A 3 14.39 15.64 1.32
N SER A 4 14.82 14.44 0.89
CA SER A 4 15.30 14.15 -0.47
C SER A 4 15.17 12.66 -0.79
N THR A 5 15.12 12.28 -2.08
CA THR A 5 15.12 10.87 -2.52
C THR A 5 16.47 10.16 -2.34
N GLY A 6 17.54 10.88 -1.98
CA GLY A 6 18.89 10.30 -1.90
C GLY A 6 19.49 9.88 -3.25
N MET A 7 18.99 10.45 -4.35
CA MET A 7 19.43 10.13 -5.73
C MET A 7 20.43 11.14 -6.32
N ALA A 8 21.01 12.01 -5.49
CA ALA A 8 22.08 12.92 -5.92
C ALA A 8 23.26 12.13 -6.50
N ASN A 9 23.79 12.59 -7.65
CA ASN A 9 24.89 11.96 -8.38
C ASN A 9 24.64 10.52 -8.87
N LYS A 10 23.39 10.02 -8.85
CA LYS A 10 23.03 8.66 -9.33
C LYS A 10 22.48 8.64 -10.77
N GLY A 11 22.86 9.63 -11.59
CA GLY A 11 22.51 9.64 -13.02
C GLY A 11 21.05 9.95 -13.35
N VAL A 12 20.28 10.48 -12.39
CA VAL A 12 18.91 10.98 -12.64
C VAL A 12 18.94 12.07 -13.70
N VAL A 13 18.12 11.94 -14.74
CA VAL A 13 17.97 12.95 -15.80
C VAL A 13 16.57 13.54 -15.90
N GLY A 14 15.60 12.94 -15.22
CA GLY A 14 14.25 13.46 -15.18
C GLY A 14 13.37 12.79 -14.14
N LEU A 15 12.17 13.35 -14.02
CA LEU A 15 11.07 12.83 -13.20
C LEU A 15 9.82 12.68 -14.07
N ARG A 16 8.96 11.72 -13.74
CA ARG A 16 7.68 11.50 -14.43
C ARG A 16 6.63 11.03 -13.43
N LEU A 17 5.44 11.62 -13.46
CA LEU A 17 4.26 11.05 -12.82
C LEU A 17 3.58 10.13 -13.84
N LEU A 18 3.46 8.85 -13.52
CA LEU A 18 2.79 7.86 -14.38
C LEU A 18 1.27 7.94 -14.23
N PRO A 19 0.47 7.46 -15.21
CA PRO A 19 -1.00 7.37 -15.13
C PRO A 19 -1.56 6.38 -14.10
N VAL A 20 -0.74 5.98 -13.13
CA VAL A 20 -1.09 5.11 -11.99
C VAL A 20 -0.63 5.78 -10.70
N ASP A 21 -0.50 7.10 -10.71
CA ASP A 21 0.05 7.94 -9.63
C ASP A 21 1.45 7.58 -9.09
N ASN A 22 2.21 6.74 -9.81
CA ASN A 22 3.59 6.44 -9.45
C ASN A 22 4.53 7.55 -9.95
N LEU A 23 5.13 8.30 -9.03
CA LEU A 23 6.18 9.28 -9.33
C LEU A 23 7.51 8.55 -9.44
N VAL A 24 8.14 8.60 -10.60
CA VAL A 24 9.42 7.92 -10.87
C VAL A 24 10.52 8.92 -11.21
N LEU A 25 11.74 8.65 -10.74
CA LEU A 25 12.96 9.26 -11.27
C LEU A 25 13.61 8.26 -12.22
N TYR A 26 14.11 8.74 -13.36
CA TYR A 26 14.70 7.88 -14.38
C TYR A 26 16.06 8.36 -14.87
N ASP A 27 16.86 7.41 -15.35
CA ASP A 27 18.19 7.64 -15.91
C ASP A 27 18.15 7.92 -17.44
N ARG A 28 19.32 8.13 -18.05
CA ARG A 28 19.43 8.40 -19.51
C ARG A 28 18.89 7.28 -20.41
N ASN A 29 18.86 6.06 -19.88
CA ASN A 29 18.37 4.88 -20.59
C ASN A 29 16.85 4.69 -20.36
N GLY A 30 16.22 5.56 -19.57
CA GLY A 30 14.80 5.49 -19.22
C GLY A 30 14.47 4.53 -18.07
N TRP A 31 15.47 3.98 -17.38
CA TRP A 31 15.26 3.03 -16.29
C TRP A 31 14.88 3.76 -15.02
N PHE A 32 13.95 3.19 -14.27
CA PHE A 32 13.56 3.75 -12.98
C PHE A 32 14.68 3.51 -11.98
N VAL A 33 15.19 4.60 -11.42
CA VAL A 33 16.22 4.58 -10.37
C VAL A 33 15.64 4.92 -9.00
N TRP A 34 14.40 5.43 -8.98
CA TRP A 34 13.59 5.66 -7.78
C TRP A 34 12.11 5.69 -8.19
N GLN A 35 11.24 5.23 -7.30
CA GLN A 35 9.79 5.34 -7.48
C GLN A 35 9.07 5.57 -6.15
N SER A 36 8.00 6.35 -6.15
CA SER A 36 7.21 6.62 -4.94
C SER A 36 6.54 5.37 -4.40
N PHE A 37 6.23 4.41 -5.26
CA PHE A 37 5.61 3.14 -4.86
C PHE A 37 6.47 2.30 -3.89
N ASP A 38 7.79 2.51 -3.86
CA ASP A 38 8.69 1.86 -2.90
C ASP A 38 8.69 2.54 -1.50
N HIS A 39 7.93 3.63 -1.36
CA HIS A 39 7.82 4.45 -0.15
C HIS A 39 6.34 4.60 0.27
N ALA A 40 5.70 3.46 0.53
CA ALA A 40 4.29 3.42 0.90
C ALA A 40 3.99 4.18 2.21
N THR A 41 2.82 4.83 2.27
CA THR A 41 2.34 5.61 3.42
C THR A 41 1.14 4.91 4.07
N ASP A 42 -0.04 5.54 4.08
CA ASP A 42 -1.29 5.06 4.66
C ASP A 42 -2.25 4.45 3.63
N THR A 43 -1.81 4.41 2.37
CA THR A 43 -2.65 4.19 1.21
C THR A 43 -1.95 3.24 0.24
N LEU A 44 -2.70 2.28 -0.30
CA LEU A 44 -2.22 1.37 -1.36
C LEU A 44 -2.92 1.71 -2.68
N PHE A 45 -2.13 2.09 -3.69
CA PHE A 45 -2.64 2.37 -5.04
C PHE A 45 -2.74 1.09 -5.89
N VAL A 46 -3.59 1.14 -6.92
CA VAL A 46 -3.64 0.08 -7.94
C VAL A 46 -2.26 -0.07 -8.60
N GLY A 47 -1.76 -1.31 -8.66
CA GLY A 47 -0.42 -1.60 -9.17
C GLY A 47 0.74 -1.34 -8.20
N GLN A 48 0.48 -0.68 -7.06
CA GLN A 48 1.42 -0.65 -5.94
C GLN A 48 1.38 -1.98 -5.20
N SER A 49 2.51 -2.40 -4.64
CA SER A 49 2.59 -3.65 -3.90
C SER A 49 3.37 -3.50 -2.60
N LEU A 50 2.87 -4.09 -1.52
CA LEU A 50 3.73 -4.42 -0.38
C LEU A 50 4.46 -5.73 -0.65
N ARG A 51 5.75 -5.82 -0.29
CA ARG A 51 6.62 -6.95 -0.60
C ARG A 51 7.50 -7.29 0.58
N LEU A 52 7.72 -8.58 0.84
CA LEU A 52 8.63 -9.02 1.90
C LEU A 52 10.08 -8.53 1.71
N SER A 53 10.46 -8.17 0.48
CA SER A 53 11.78 -7.65 0.12
C SER A 53 11.79 -6.14 -0.19
N GLY A 54 10.80 -5.37 0.31
CA GLY A 54 10.63 -3.96 -0.01
C GLY A 54 9.73 -3.23 0.99
N PRO A 55 8.83 -2.33 0.55
CA PRO A 55 7.84 -1.76 1.47
C PRO A 55 6.93 -2.89 1.99
N THR A 56 6.96 -3.16 3.28
CA THR A 56 6.21 -4.27 3.89
C THR A 56 4.93 -3.82 4.59
N LYS A 57 4.74 -2.52 4.79
CA LYS A 57 3.66 -2.00 5.61
C LYS A 57 3.05 -0.73 5.07
N LEU A 58 1.80 -0.51 5.43
CA LEU A 58 1.15 0.80 5.44
C LEU A 58 1.07 1.28 6.88
N VAL A 59 1.27 2.58 7.09
CA VAL A 59 1.15 3.22 8.40
C VAL A 59 0.07 4.29 8.30
N SER A 60 -0.92 4.23 9.17
CA SER A 60 -2.02 5.21 9.17
C SER A 60 -1.47 6.62 9.32
N ARG A 61 -2.19 7.62 8.84
CA ARG A 61 -1.99 9.00 9.28
C ARG A 61 -2.35 9.15 10.76
N LYS A 62 -1.79 10.17 11.41
CA LYS A 62 -2.07 10.48 12.82
C LYS A 62 -3.46 11.08 13.03
N SER A 63 -3.95 11.87 12.08
CA SER A 63 -5.34 12.32 12.01
C SER A 63 -5.70 12.74 10.59
N GLU A 64 -6.96 13.06 10.33
CA GLU A 64 -7.42 13.62 9.04
C GLU A 64 -6.61 14.85 8.60
N TRP A 65 -6.15 15.65 9.57
CA TRP A 65 -5.45 16.93 9.36
C TRP A 65 -3.94 16.84 9.56
N GLU A 66 -3.43 15.72 10.07
CA GLU A 66 -2.02 15.52 10.37
C GLU A 66 -1.48 14.27 9.64
N ASN A 67 -0.77 14.50 8.53
CA ASN A 67 -0.18 13.46 7.67
C ASN A 67 1.12 12.85 8.23
N SER A 68 1.40 13.03 9.53
CA SER A 68 2.48 12.30 10.20
C SER A 68 2.05 10.86 10.48
N GLU A 69 3.02 9.98 10.73
CA GLU A 69 2.74 8.58 11.07
C GLU A 69 1.86 8.49 12.34
N GLY A 70 0.76 7.76 12.21
CA GLY A 70 -0.18 7.46 13.28
C GLY A 70 0.15 6.16 14.00
N LYS A 71 -0.83 5.65 14.74
CA LYS A 71 -0.64 4.50 15.63
C LYS A 71 -0.85 3.16 14.91
N TYR A 72 -1.57 3.12 13.81
CA TYR A 72 -1.95 1.85 13.21
C TYR A 72 -1.04 1.50 12.04
N SER A 73 -0.70 0.23 11.89
CA SER A 73 0.02 -0.25 10.72
C SER A 73 -0.51 -1.59 10.24
N LEU A 74 -0.69 -1.71 8.93
CA LEU A 74 -1.06 -2.95 8.26
C LEU A 74 0.21 -3.53 7.63
N VAL A 75 0.64 -4.70 8.08
CA VAL A 75 1.94 -5.29 7.77
C VAL A 75 1.75 -6.60 7.03
N LEU A 76 2.36 -6.70 5.84
CA LEU A 76 2.50 -7.95 5.13
C LEU A 76 3.62 -8.78 5.77
N GLU A 77 3.24 -9.93 6.31
CA GLU A 77 4.14 -10.94 6.84
C GLU A 77 4.15 -12.17 5.92
N ALA A 78 5.04 -13.13 6.20
CA ALA A 78 5.23 -14.29 5.34
C ALA A 78 3.97 -15.15 5.14
N GLN A 79 3.08 -15.19 6.14
CA GLN A 79 1.89 -16.04 6.18
C GLN A 79 0.68 -15.30 6.79
N ALA A 80 0.78 -13.98 6.93
CA ALA A 80 -0.27 -13.19 7.55
C ALA A 80 -0.27 -11.75 7.04
N LEU A 81 -1.44 -11.14 7.07
CA LEU A 81 -1.62 -9.70 6.98
C LEU A 81 -2.04 -9.24 8.37
N SER A 82 -1.13 -8.56 9.06
CA SER A 82 -1.25 -8.27 10.48
C SER A 82 -1.48 -6.78 10.71
N LEU A 83 -2.48 -6.46 11.52
CA LEU A 83 -2.77 -5.12 11.99
C LEU A 83 -2.14 -4.92 13.36
N TYR A 84 -1.27 -3.93 13.47
CA TYR A 84 -0.64 -3.53 14.71
C TYR A 84 -1.07 -2.13 15.14
N MET A 85 -1.06 -1.92 16.45
CA MET A 85 -1.19 -0.61 17.08
C MET A 85 0.08 -0.27 17.86
N GLN A 86 0.73 0.83 17.50
CA GLN A 86 1.82 1.46 18.19
C GLN A 86 1.26 2.37 19.28
N ASP A 87 1.44 1.97 20.54
CA ASP A 87 1.16 2.80 21.71
C ASP A 87 2.48 3.25 22.35
N ALA A 88 2.49 3.50 23.67
CA ALA A 88 3.71 3.87 24.39
C ALA A 88 4.72 2.70 24.52
N SER A 89 4.35 1.47 24.14
CA SER A 89 5.22 0.30 24.18
C SER A 89 6.33 0.37 23.12
N PRO A 90 7.55 -0.11 23.42
CA PRO A 90 8.60 -0.29 22.40
C PRO A 90 8.24 -1.29 21.29
N ARG A 91 7.25 -2.16 21.53
CA ARG A 91 6.79 -3.18 20.58
C ARG A 91 5.33 -2.90 20.21
N PRO A 92 5.00 -2.81 18.90
CA PRO A 92 3.62 -2.68 18.46
C PRO A 92 2.75 -3.83 18.99
N LEU A 93 1.55 -3.51 19.46
CA LEU A 93 0.58 -4.47 19.94
C LEU A 93 -0.18 -5.07 18.76
N PRO A 94 -0.29 -6.41 18.66
CA PRO A 94 -1.13 -7.04 17.64
C PRO A 94 -2.59 -6.71 17.94
N TYR A 95 -3.29 -6.17 16.95
CA TYR A 95 -4.71 -5.82 17.06
C TYR A 95 -5.60 -6.83 16.34
N GLY A 96 -5.08 -7.44 15.28
CA GLY A 96 -5.73 -8.51 14.53
C GLY A 96 -4.82 -9.00 13.41
N TRP A 97 -5.11 -10.17 12.87
CA TRP A 97 -4.39 -10.70 11.72
C TRP A 97 -5.31 -11.57 10.90
N PHE A 98 -4.98 -11.67 9.62
CA PHE A 98 -5.58 -12.64 8.73
C PHE A 98 -4.48 -13.56 8.23
N ALA A 99 -4.55 -14.83 8.60
CA ALA A 99 -3.57 -15.84 8.23
C ALA A 99 -3.93 -16.46 6.90
N PHE A 100 -2.91 -16.77 6.09
CA PHE A 100 -3.06 -17.49 4.85
C PHE A 100 -2.07 -18.66 4.81
N PRO A 101 -2.49 -19.87 4.38
CA PRO A 101 -1.58 -20.98 4.18
C PRO A 101 -0.44 -20.57 3.24
N SER A 102 0.76 -21.11 3.48
CA SER A 102 1.94 -20.82 2.65
C SER A 102 1.78 -21.22 1.17
N SER A 103 0.77 -22.03 0.85
CA SER A 103 0.38 -22.42 -0.51
C SER A 103 -0.70 -21.52 -1.13
N GLU A 104 -1.34 -20.64 -0.36
CA GLU A 104 -2.30 -19.68 -0.91
C GLU A 104 -1.57 -18.53 -1.61
N THR A 105 -2.03 -18.22 -2.82
CA THR A 105 -1.44 -17.19 -3.69
C THR A 105 -2.38 -16.01 -3.89
N ALA A 106 -3.48 -15.94 -3.14
CA ALA A 106 -4.44 -14.84 -3.23
C ALA A 106 -5.32 -14.72 -1.97
N LEU A 107 -5.48 -13.50 -1.46
CA LEU A 107 -6.51 -13.12 -0.49
C LEU A 107 -7.38 -12.04 -1.09
N THR A 108 -8.66 -12.31 -1.29
CA THR A 108 -9.58 -11.38 -1.94
C THR A 108 -10.37 -10.60 -0.88
N PHE A 109 -10.15 -9.29 -0.80
CA PHE A 109 -10.99 -8.38 -0.03
C PHE A 109 -11.90 -7.62 -0.99
N THR A 110 -13.19 -7.93 -1.00
CA THR A 110 -14.17 -7.18 -1.79
C THR A 110 -14.63 -5.94 -1.04
N ALA A 111 -14.32 -4.76 -1.56
CA ALA A 111 -14.91 -3.51 -1.09
C ALA A 111 -16.02 -3.07 -2.07
N THR A 112 -17.26 -2.97 -1.58
CA THR A 112 -18.40 -2.48 -2.38
C THR A 112 -18.92 -1.16 -1.82
N PRO A 113 -18.58 -0.03 -2.44
CA PRO A 113 -19.38 1.18 -2.38
C PRO A 113 -20.16 1.28 -3.70
N GLU A 114 -21.42 0.85 -3.69
CA GLU A 114 -22.38 1.04 -4.80
C GLU A 114 -21.83 0.85 -6.23
N GLY A 115 -21.29 -0.34 -6.56
CA GLY A 115 -21.26 -0.83 -7.95
C GLY A 115 -19.90 -1.02 -8.64
N ASN A 116 -18.76 -0.85 -7.96
CA ASN A 116 -17.44 -1.23 -8.50
C ASN A 116 -16.77 -2.27 -7.61
N SER A 117 -16.26 -3.34 -8.21
CA SER A 117 -15.53 -4.40 -7.50
C SER A 117 -14.07 -3.99 -7.38
N ALA A 118 -13.57 -4.10 -6.15
CA ALA A 118 -12.18 -3.92 -5.81
C ALA A 118 -11.70 -5.20 -5.14
N TRP A 119 -10.48 -5.64 -5.47
CA TRP A 119 -9.86 -6.76 -4.77
C TRP A 119 -8.40 -6.48 -4.45
N LEU A 120 -7.98 -6.92 -3.28
CA LEU A 120 -6.57 -7.13 -2.98
C LEU A 120 -6.18 -8.53 -3.44
N GLN A 121 -4.91 -8.76 -3.77
CA GLN A 121 -4.34 -10.08 -4.05
C GLN A 121 -3.04 -10.21 -3.28
N VAL A 122 -2.73 -11.43 -2.84
CA VAL A 122 -1.47 -11.76 -2.15
C VAL A 122 -0.75 -12.88 -2.90
N ASP A 123 0.02 -12.55 -3.95
CA ASP A 123 0.97 -13.48 -4.61
C ASP A 123 2.40 -13.04 -4.29
N ARG A 124 2.88 -13.45 -3.11
CA ARG A 124 4.14 -12.99 -2.46
C ARG A 124 4.16 -11.52 -2.07
N ASN A 125 3.25 -10.71 -2.62
CA ASN A 125 3.09 -9.29 -2.40
C ASN A 125 1.61 -8.95 -2.27
N LEU A 126 1.24 -8.00 -1.39
CA LEU A 126 -0.11 -7.45 -1.31
C LEU A 126 -0.27 -6.38 -2.38
N VAL A 127 -1.15 -6.60 -3.36
CA VAL A 127 -1.42 -5.71 -4.49
C VAL A 127 -2.91 -5.37 -4.54
N ALA A 128 -3.24 -4.13 -4.89
CA ALA A 128 -4.61 -3.70 -5.11
C ALA A 128 -5.00 -3.66 -6.60
N TYR A 129 -6.21 -4.08 -6.92
CA TYR A 129 -6.81 -4.07 -8.25
C TYR A 129 -8.26 -3.61 -8.19
N THR A 130 -8.76 -3.10 -9.31
CA THR A 130 -10.17 -2.72 -9.50
C THR A 130 -10.64 -3.06 -10.90
N ASN A 131 -11.92 -3.40 -11.03
CA ASN A 131 -12.61 -3.54 -12.30
C ASN A 131 -14.02 -2.94 -12.22
N ASN A 132 -14.49 -2.35 -13.32
CA ASN A 132 -15.90 -2.07 -13.51
C ASN A 132 -16.46 -3.11 -14.49
N GLU A 133 -17.18 -4.10 -13.95
CA GLU A 133 -17.72 -5.23 -14.72
C GLU A 133 -18.68 -4.82 -15.85
N GLN A 134 -19.21 -3.59 -15.81
CA GLN A 134 -20.13 -3.08 -16.82
C GLN A 134 -19.44 -2.26 -17.93
N VAL A 135 -18.18 -1.83 -17.77
CA VAL A 135 -17.59 -0.79 -18.64
C VAL A 135 -16.13 -0.99 -19.04
N ASP A 136 -15.29 -1.63 -18.22
CA ASP A 136 -13.83 -1.54 -18.42
C ASP A 136 -13.18 -2.77 -19.07
N SER A 137 -12.38 -2.51 -20.11
CA SER A 137 -11.36 -3.44 -20.65
C SER A 137 -9.94 -3.17 -20.13
N GLN A 138 -9.78 -2.10 -19.32
CA GLN A 138 -8.52 -1.63 -18.73
C GLN A 138 -8.80 -1.15 -17.29
N PRO A 139 -7.95 -1.48 -16.29
CA PRO A 139 -8.16 -1.07 -14.90
C PRO A 139 -8.09 0.46 -14.72
N LYS A 140 -8.93 1.00 -13.83
CA LYS A 140 -8.97 2.44 -13.47
C LYS A 140 -8.32 2.69 -12.11
N GLU A 141 -7.72 3.87 -11.94
CA GLU A 141 -7.11 4.28 -10.68
C GLU A 141 -8.15 4.31 -9.55
N GLN A 142 -7.88 3.57 -8.49
CA GLN A 142 -8.66 3.61 -7.25
C GLN A 142 -7.70 3.56 -6.07
N THR A 143 -7.98 4.42 -5.10
CA THR A 143 -7.18 4.58 -3.89
C THR A 143 -7.83 3.79 -2.74
N PHE A 144 -7.06 2.91 -2.09
CA PHE A 144 -7.52 2.20 -0.89
C PHE A 144 -6.97 2.90 0.35
N VAL A 145 -7.87 3.52 1.12
CA VAL A 145 -7.51 4.27 2.33
C VAL A 145 -8.02 3.50 3.55
N PHE A 146 -7.12 3.20 4.48
CA PHE A 146 -7.47 2.52 5.73
C PHE A 146 -7.69 3.58 6.82
N PHE A 147 -8.94 3.86 7.18
CA PHE A 147 -9.28 4.82 8.23
C PHE A 147 -9.39 4.11 9.59
N PHE A 148 -8.68 4.64 10.59
CA PHE A 148 -8.78 4.20 11.97
C PHE A 148 -8.82 5.41 12.91
N ASP A 149 -10.00 6.01 13.04
CA ASP A 149 -10.57 6.30 14.37
C ASP A 149 -12.10 6.41 14.28
N GLY A 150 -12.81 5.49 14.97
CA GLY A 150 -14.26 5.50 15.12
C GLY A 150 -15.08 4.69 14.10
N VAL A 151 -15.11 3.36 14.27
CA VAL A 151 -16.09 2.38 13.73
C VAL A 151 -15.81 1.77 12.34
N ARG A 152 -15.41 0.49 12.40
CA ARG A 152 -15.38 -0.58 11.37
C ARG A 152 -14.29 -0.54 10.30
N GLY A 153 -13.17 -1.18 10.63
CA GLY A 153 -12.45 -2.08 9.72
C GLY A 153 -12.38 -3.44 10.38
N VAL A 154 -13.25 -4.38 10.01
CA VAL A 154 -13.20 -5.75 10.53
C VAL A 154 -12.23 -6.53 9.66
N LEU A 155 -11.05 -6.85 10.19
CA LEU A 155 -10.31 -8.05 9.79
C LEU A 155 -10.75 -9.13 10.77
N ALA A 156 -11.76 -9.92 10.41
CA ALA A 156 -12.20 -11.07 11.19
C ALA A 156 -12.19 -12.33 10.33
N GLY A 157 -11.55 -13.36 10.90
CA GLY A 157 -11.80 -14.78 10.63
C GLY A 157 -11.27 -15.30 9.30
#